data_AF-A0A173MD99-F1
#
_entry.id   AF-A0A173MD99-F1
#
_cell.length_a   1.000
_cell.length_b   1.000
_cell.length_c   1.000
_cell.angle_alpha   90.00
_cell.angle_beta   90.00
_cell.angle_gamma   90.00
#
_symmetry.space_group_name_H-M   'P 1'
#
loop_
_entity.id
_entity.type
_entity.pdbx_description
1 polymer ?
#
loop_
_entity_poly.entity_id
_entity_poly.type
_entity_poly.pdbx_seq_one_letter_code
_entity_poly.pdbx_strand_id
1 'polypeptide(L)'
;MNAGTFLNSTELLNDSFFEKAIICLTEYDTKGAMGFVINKPFPRKFNELQEFKKSLPFPLYDGGPVDREHLFFLHQRPDLITGGTHVVNNIYLGGDFKEAVRLINHHLISEKDIKLFIGYCGWDYMELDEEVKEGSWLESSIGEVF
;
A
#
# COMPACT_ATOMS: atom_id res chain seq x y z
N MET A 1 -14.98 5.34 8.90
CA MET A 1 -13.55 5.56 8.63
C MET A 1 -13.39 6.48 7.41
N ASN A 2 -12.15 6.80 7.01
CA ASN A 2 -11.85 7.57 5.80
C ASN A 2 -10.51 7.13 5.20
N ALA A 3 -10.25 7.51 3.95
CA ALA A 3 -8.91 7.38 3.37
C ALA A 3 -7.86 8.08 4.25
N GLY A 4 -6.70 7.45 4.41
CA GLY A 4 -5.64 7.87 5.32
C GLY A 4 -5.69 7.27 6.73
N THR A 5 -6.77 6.58 7.09
CA THR A 5 -6.85 5.81 8.35
C THR A 5 -5.91 4.61 8.31
N PHE A 6 -5.30 4.29 9.46
CA PHE A 6 -4.52 3.06 9.63
C PHE A 6 -5.33 2.01 10.40
N LEU A 7 -5.15 0.74 10.05
CA LEU A 7 -5.72 -0.41 10.75
C LEU A 7 -4.59 -1.28 11.30
N ASN A 8 -4.69 -1.63 12.57
CA ASN A 8 -3.79 -2.60 13.19
C ASN A 8 -4.54 -3.92 13.38
N SER A 9 -3.98 -5.01 12.88
CA SER A 9 -4.53 -6.35 13.10
C SER A 9 -4.55 -6.70 14.59
N THR A 10 -5.60 -7.34 15.07
CA THR A 10 -5.63 -7.90 16.43
C THR A 10 -5.19 -9.36 16.46
N GLU A 11 -5.15 -9.94 17.65
CA GLU A 11 -4.87 -11.36 17.86
C GLU A 11 -5.88 -12.29 17.17
N LEU A 12 -7.08 -11.80 16.83
CA LEU A 12 -8.08 -12.56 16.07
C LEU A 12 -7.60 -12.94 14.67
N LEU A 13 -6.64 -12.18 14.13
CA LEU A 13 -6.05 -12.40 12.81
C LEU A 13 -4.70 -13.14 12.87
N ASN A 14 -4.33 -13.70 14.03
CA ASN A 14 -3.15 -14.57 14.14
C ASN A 14 -3.30 -15.78 13.22
N ASP A 15 -2.17 -16.30 12.72
CA ASP A 15 -2.11 -17.40 11.74
C ASP A 15 -2.79 -17.13 10.38
N SER A 16 -3.18 -15.88 10.12
CA SER A 16 -3.72 -15.43 8.82
C SER A 16 -2.68 -14.67 8.00
N PHE A 17 -3.05 -14.28 6.78
CA PHE A 17 -2.23 -13.34 5.99
C PHE A 17 -1.98 -12.02 6.73
N PHE A 18 -2.91 -11.60 7.60
CA PHE A 18 -2.92 -10.32 8.28
C PHE A 18 -2.29 -10.33 9.67
N GLU A 19 -1.59 -11.41 10.06
CA GLU A 19 -0.90 -11.42 11.34
C GLU A 19 0.08 -10.23 11.45
N LYS A 20 -0.11 -9.40 12.48
CA LYS A 20 0.68 -8.19 12.76
C LYS A 20 0.67 -7.19 11.60
N ALA A 21 -0.34 -7.22 10.74
CA ALA A 21 -0.47 -6.29 9.65
C ALA A 21 -0.83 -4.89 10.16
N ILE A 22 -0.16 -3.90 9.59
CA ILE A 22 -0.57 -2.50 9.63
C ILE A 22 -1.02 -2.14 8.22
N ILE A 23 -2.26 -1.70 8.08
CA ILE A 23 -2.84 -1.33 6.79
C ILE A 23 -3.03 0.18 6.74
N CYS A 24 -2.65 0.80 5.62
CA CYS A 24 -3.03 2.17 5.29
C CYS A 24 -4.19 2.14 4.31
N LEU A 25 -5.36 2.68 4.69
CA LEU A 25 -6.51 2.80 3.80
C LEU A 25 -6.27 3.92 2.80
N THR A 26 -6.42 3.61 1.52
CA THR A 26 -6.29 4.56 0.41
C THR A 26 -7.64 4.98 -0.16
N GLU A 27 -8.66 4.13 -0.01
CA GLU A 27 -10.03 4.43 -0.39
C GLU A 27 -10.98 3.89 0.68
N TYR A 28 -12.06 4.64 0.94
CA TYR A 28 -13.15 4.21 1.80
C TYR A 28 -14.39 5.01 1.39
N ASP A 29 -15.35 4.36 0.74
CA ASP A 29 -16.56 4.97 0.21
C ASP A 29 -17.74 3.99 0.17
N THR A 30 -18.84 4.37 -0.51
CA THR A 30 -20.04 3.54 -0.62
C THR A 30 -19.87 2.28 -1.47
N LYS A 31 -18.73 2.09 -2.13
CA LYS A 31 -18.40 0.88 -2.90
C LYS A 31 -17.58 -0.10 -2.08
N GLY A 32 -16.96 0.34 -0.98
CA GLY A 32 -16.11 -0.48 -0.13
C GLY A 32 -14.88 0.27 0.37
N ALA A 33 -13.83 -0.48 0.69
CA ALA A 33 -12.55 0.06 1.13
C ALA A 33 -11.39 -0.60 0.40
N MET A 34 -10.29 0.15 0.27
CA MET A 34 -9.04 -0.31 -0.30
C MET A 34 -7.88 0.16 0.58
N GLY A 35 -6.89 -0.69 0.80
CA GLY A 35 -5.67 -0.32 1.49
C GLY A 35 -4.50 -1.24 1.20
N PHE A 36 -3.35 -0.95 1.82
CA PHE A 36 -2.12 -1.71 1.65
C PHE A 36 -1.53 -2.09 2.99
N VAL A 37 -1.09 -3.34 3.14
CA VAL A 37 -0.22 -3.73 4.26
C VAL A 37 1.14 -3.05 4.08
N ILE A 38 1.50 -2.14 4.97
CA ILE A 38 2.68 -1.27 4.80
C ILE A 38 3.95 -1.82 5.47
N ASN A 39 3.81 -2.84 6.32
CA ASN A 39 4.87 -3.37 7.17
C ASN A 39 5.24 -4.83 6.86
N LYS A 40 4.85 -5.35 5.69
CA LYS A 40 5.13 -6.73 5.27
C LYS A 40 6.02 -6.76 4.03
N PRO A 41 7.35 -6.91 4.17
CA PRO A 41 8.25 -7.01 3.03
C PRO A 41 7.94 -8.22 2.16
N PHE A 42 8.01 -8.03 0.84
CA PHE A 42 7.94 -9.13 -0.11
C PHE A 42 9.33 -9.79 -0.22
N PRO A 43 9.44 -11.13 -0.36
CA PRO A 43 10.74 -11.82 -0.35
C PRO A 43 11.68 -11.44 -1.51
N ARG A 44 11.13 -10.88 -2.59
CA ARG A 44 11.87 -10.47 -3.79
C ARG A 44 11.87 -8.96 -3.92
N LYS A 45 12.94 -8.41 -4.47
CA LYS A 45 13.06 -7.02 -4.87
C LYS A 45 12.45 -6.76 -6.24
N PHE A 46 12.24 -5.49 -6.53
CA PHE A 46 11.66 -5.02 -7.79
C PHE A 46 12.43 -5.52 -9.03
N ASN A 47 13.75 -5.44 -9.02
CA ASN A 47 14.60 -5.93 -10.12
C ASN A 47 14.66 -7.44 -10.26
N GLU A 48 14.09 -8.20 -9.32
CA GLU A 48 14.00 -9.65 -9.45
C GLU A 48 12.77 -10.04 -10.26
N LEU A 49 11.79 -9.14 -10.46
CA LEU A 49 10.66 -9.36 -11.35
C LEU A 49 11.14 -9.38 -12.82
N GLN A 50 10.65 -10.33 -13.61
CA GLN A 50 11.15 -10.56 -14.97
C GLN A 50 11.02 -9.32 -15.87
N GLU A 51 9.92 -8.57 -15.72
CA GLU A 51 9.67 -7.33 -16.46
C GLU A 51 10.66 -6.22 -16.08
N PHE A 52 11.09 -6.18 -14.82
CA PHE A 52 11.89 -5.10 -14.24
C PHE A 52 13.35 -5.50 -13.99
N LYS A 53 13.83 -6.59 -14.60
CA LYS A 53 15.20 -7.12 -14.42
C LYS A 53 16.34 -6.16 -14.72
N LYS A 54 16.08 -5.07 -15.44
CA LYS A 54 17.04 -4.00 -15.77
C LYS A 54 16.96 -2.80 -14.83
N SER A 55 15.96 -2.76 -13.96
CA SER A 55 15.81 -1.71 -12.95
C SER A 55 16.77 -1.92 -11.79
N LEU A 56 16.93 -0.90 -10.96
CA LEU A 56 17.67 -1.01 -9.71
C LEU A 56 16.95 -1.92 -8.70
N PRO A 57 17.71 -2.59 -7.81
CA PRO A 57 17.13 -3.26 -6.66
C PRO A 57 16.37 -2.25 -5.79
N PHE A 58 15.07 -2.48 -5.64
CA PHE A 58 14.19 -1.63 -4.82
C PHE A 58 13.24 -2.51 -4.01
N PRO A 59 12.93 -2.19 -2.75
CA PRO A 59 12.04 -3.03 -1.94
C PRO A 59 10.62 -3.10 -2.48
N LEU A 60 10.04 -4.28 -2.30
CA LEU A 60 8.62 -4.55 -2.54
C LEU A 60 7.98 -4.96 -1.22
N TYR A 61 6.71 -4.65 -1.09
CA TYR A 61 5.88 -5.04 0.05
C TYR A 61 4.73 -5.91 -0.44
N ASP A 62 4.34 -6.90 0.36
CA ASP A 62 3.14 -7.71 0.11
C ASP A 62 1.93 -6.89 0.59
N GLY A 63 1.34 -6.13 -0.34
CA GLY A 63 0.31 -5.12 -0.04
C GLY A 63 -1.05 -5.73 0.28
N GLY A 64 -1.30 -6.97 -0.13
CA GLY A 64 -2.50 -7.71 0.23
C GLY A 64 -2.78 -8.93 -0.64
N PRO A 65 -3.86 -9.67 -0.32
CA PRO A 65 -4.21 -10.91 -1.02
C PRO A 65 -4.90 -10.66 -2.38
N VAL A 66 -5.40 -9.47 -2.64
CA VAL A 66 -6.16 -9.14 -3.86
C VAL A 66 -5.22 -8.64 -4.95
N ASP A 67 -5.51 -9.00 -6.19
CA ASP A 67 -4.82 -8.53 -7.40
C ASP A 67 -3.28 -8.66 -7.39
N ARG A 68 -2.82 -9.86 -7.00
CA ARG A 68 -1.38 -10.18 -6.83
C ARG A 68 -0.58 -10.22 -8.13
N GLU A 69 -1.21 -10.02 -9.28
CA GLU A 69 -0.55 -9.93 -10.58
C GLU A 69 -0.08 -8.50 -10.90
N HIS A 70 -0.59 -7.49 -10.19
CA HIS A 70 -0.28 -6.09 -10.42
C HIS A 70 0.58 -5.46 -9.33
N LEU A 71 1.32 -4.44 -9.76
CA LEU A 71 2.07 -3.56 -8.88
C LEU A 71 1.29 -2.29 -8.60
N PHE A 72 1.35 -1.87 -7.34
CA PHE A 72 0.81 -0.62 -6.86
C PHE A 72 1.92 0.18 -6.19
N PHE A 73 1.70 1.48 -5.99
CA PHE A 73 2.62 2.29 -5.23
C PHE A 73 1.94 3.44 -4.50
N LEU A 74 2.47 3.74 -3.33
CA LEU A 74 2.22 4.99 -2.62
C LEU A 74 3.45 5.86 -2.74
N HIS A 75 3.27 7.16 -2.94
CA HIS A 75 4.37 8.11 -3.00
C HIS A 75 4.03 9.44 -2.35
N GLN A 76 5.08 10.21 -2.04
CA GLN A 76 4.96 11.56 -1.51
C GLN A 76 5.59 12.65 -2.39
N ARG A 77 5.65 12.36 -3.69
CA ARG A 77 6.25 13.21 -4.72
C ARG A 77 5.26 13.58 -5.83
N PRO A 78 4.14 14.27 -5.52
CA PRO A 78 3.21 14.74 -6.55
C PRO A 78 3.85 15.77 -7.50
N ASP A 79 4.97 16.38 -7.09
CA ASP A 79 5.80 17.26 -7.90
C ASP A 79 6.57 16.55 -9.02
N LEU A 80 6.82 15.24 -8.87
CA LEU A 80 7.57 14.44 -9.85
C LEU A 80 6.71 13.39 -10.55
N ILE A 81 5.73 12.80 -9.87
CA ILE A 81 4.90 11.72 -10.41
C ILE A 81 3.48 12.25 -10.57
N THR A 82 3.08 12.46 -11.83
CA THR A 82 1.76 12.99 -12.16
C THR A 82 0.69 11.92 -12.21
N GLY A 83 -0.57 12.30 -12.00
CA GLY A 83 -1.73 11.43 -12.18
C GLY A 83 -2.04 10.51 -11.00
N GLY A 84 -1.35 10.66 -9.87
CA GLY A 84 -1.68 9.96 -8.62
C GLY A 84 -2.94 10.55 -7.97
N THR A 85 -3.70 9.69 -7.29
CA THR A 85 -4.87 10.08 -6.51
C THR A 85 -4.44 10.51 -5.11
N HIS A 86 -4.85 11.70 -4.68
CA HIS A 86 -4.57 12.17 -3.31
C HIS A 86 -5.32 11.31 -2.29
N VAL A 87 -4.60 10.78 -1.29
CA VAL A 87 -5.16 9.95 -0.22
C VAL A 87 -5.34 10.78 1.06
N VAL A 88 -4.22 11.25 1.62
CA VAL A 88 -4.18 12.07 2.84
C VAL A 88 -2.85 12.78 2.92
N ASN A 89 -2.81 14.00 3.49
CA ASN A 89 -1.58 14.77 3.67
C ASN A 89 -0.77 14.85 2.36
N ASN A 90 0.47 14.34 2.35
CA ASN A 90 1.31 14.29 1.15
C ASN A 90 1.38 12.88 0.54
N ILE A 91 0.45 11.97 0.86
CA ILE A 91 0.41 10.60 0.36
C ILE A 91 -0.53 10.53 -0.84
N TYR A 92 -0.02 9.95 -1.92
CA TYR A 92 -0.73 9.75 -3.18
C TYR A 92 -0.66 8.28 -3.58
N LEU A 93 -1.78 7.77 -4.11
CA LEU A 93 -1.90 6.44 -4.69
C LEU A 93 -1.67 6.49 -6.19
N GLY A 94 -0.73 5.67 -6.67
CA GLY A 94 -0.48 5.49 -8.09
C GLY A 94 0.01 6.76 -8.79
N GLY A 95 -0.26 6.83 -10.09
CA GLY A 95 0.26 7.86 -10.99
C GLY A 95 1.00 7.26 -12.18
N ASP A 96 1.81 8.05 -12.87
CA ASP A 96 2.62 7.56 -13.99
C ASP A 96 3.69 6.59 -13.48
N PHE A 97 3.40 5.30 -13.63
CA PHE A 97 4.28 4.22 -13.22
C PHE A 97 5.62 4.22 -13.96
N LYS A 98 5.64 4.61 -15.24
CA LYS A 98 6.91 4.69 -16.01
C LYS A 98 7.80 5.78 -15.45
N GLU A 99 7.21 6.91 -15.07
CA GLU A 99 7.95 8.00 -14.44
C GLU A 99 8.47 7.60 -13.06
N ALA A 100 7.65 6.93 -12.23
CA ALA A 100 8.09 6.38 -10.94
C ALA A 100 9.32 5.45 -11.10
N VAL A 101 9.26 4.51 -12.04
CA VAL A 101 10.38 3.59 -12.33
C VAL A 101 11.61 4.33 -12.84
N ARG A 102 11.43 5.34 -13.70
CA ARG A 102 12.54 6.20 -14.18
C ARG A 102 13.20 6.91 -13.00
N LEU A 103 12.44 7.53 -12.11
CA LEU A 103 12.96 8.25 -10.95
C LEU A 103 13.72 7.33 -10.00
N ILE A 104 13.21 6.12 -9.74
CA ILE A 104 13.92 5.08 -8.96
C ILE A 104 15.26 4.77 -9.62
N ASN A 105 15.27 4.44 -10.92
CA ASN A 105 16.47 4.02 -11.64
C ASN A 105 17.55 5.12 -11.75
N HIS A 106 17.15 6.38 -11.66
CA HIS A 106 18.04 7.53 -11.65
C HIS A 106 18.45 8.01 -10.24
N HIS A 107 18.05 7.29 -9.17
CA HIS A 107 18.30 7.67 -7.77
C HIS A 107 17.73 9.05 -7.41
N LEU A 108 16.65 9.48 -8.06
CA LEU A 108 15.99 10.77 -7.80
C LEU A 108 14.94 10.69 -6.69
N ILE A 109 14.47 9.47 -6.41
CA ILE A 109 13.59 9.13 -5.28
C ILE A 109 14.10 7.86 -4.60
N SER A 110 13.74 7.68 -3.34
CA SER A 110 14.17 6.58 -2.48
C SER A 110 12.98 5.92 -1.79
N GLU A 111 13.24 4.93 -0.94
CA GLU A 111 12.20 4.28 -0.10
C GLU A 111 11.49 5.26 0.85
N LYS A 112 12.11 6.41 1.12
CA LYS A 112 11.48 7.50 1.89
C LYS A 112 10.44 8.25 1.07
N ASP A 113 10.44 8.13 -0.26
CA ASP A 113 9.60 8.91 -1.17
C ASP A 113 8.51 8.06 -1.82
N ILE A 114 8.76 6.75 -2.00
CA ILE A 114 7.88 5.82 -2.70
C ILE A 114 7.99 4.41 -2.10
N LYS A 115 6.85 3.74 -2.00
CA LYS A 115 6.73 2.34 -1.54
C LYS A 115 5.96 1.56 -2.60
N LEU A 116 6.54 0.45 -3.04
CA LEU A 116 5.98 -0.43 -4.07
C LEU A 116 5.33 -1.66 -3.42
N PHE A 117 4.18 -2.05 -3.93
CA PHE A 117 3.36 -3.14 -3.40
C PHE A 117 3.01 -4.15 -4.49
N ILE A 118 2.95 -5.43 -4.12
CA ILE A 118 2.24 -6.46 -4.89
C ILE A 118 0.88 -6.66 -4.23
N GLY A 119 -0.18 -6.53 -5.03
CA GLY A 119 -1.55 -6.65 -4.55
C GLY A 119 -1.95 -5.59 -3.52
N TYR A 120 -3.21 -5.69 -3.08
CA TYR A 120 -3.82 -4.79 -2.12
C TYR A 120 -4.83 -5.53 -1.22
N CYS A 121 -5.30 -4.85 -0.17
CA CYS A 121 -6.38 -5.28 0.70
C CYS A 121 -7.67 -4.59 0.25
N GLY A 122 -8.72 -5.36 -0.05
CA GLY A 122 -10.00 -4.84 -0.48
C GLY A 122 -11.11 -5.36 0.43
N TRP A 123 -12.10 -4.51 0.64
CA TRP A 123 -13.33 -4.84 1.36
C TRP A 123 -14.51 -4.40 0.51
N ASP A 124 -15.54 -5.22 0.48
CA ASP A 124 -16.83 -4.83 -0.06
C ASP A 124 -17.51 -3.79 0.84
N TYR A 125 -18.59 -3.21 0.35
CA TYR A 125 -19.37 -2.22 1.11
C TYR A 125 -19.77 -2.77 2.50
N MET A 126 -19.48 -1.99 3.54
CA MET A 126 -19.71 -2.29 4.97
C MET A 126 -18.86 -3.41 5.58
N GLU A 127 -18.14 -4.21 4.81
CA GLU A 127 -17.38 -5.35 5.34
C GLU A 127 -16.31 -4.91 6.33
N LEU A 128 -15.54 -3.86 6.01
CA LEU A 128 -14.52 -3.34 6.93
C LEU A 128 -15.12 -2.82 8.25
N ASP A 129 -16.27 -2.16 8.18
CA ASP A 129 -16.96 -1.64 9.38
C ASP A 129 -17.43 -2.78 10.29
N GLU A 130 -17.89 -3.88 9.68
CA GLU A 130 -18.27 -5.10 10.41
C GLU A 130 -17.03 -5.75 11.05
N GLU A 131 -15.93 -5.90 10.32
CA GLU A 131 -14.70 -6.47 10.86
C GLU A 131 -14.10 -5.63 12.00
N VAL A 132 -14.17 -4.29 11.91
CA VAL A 132 -13.78 -3.39 13.02
C VAL A 132 -14.69 -3.59 14.22
N LYS A 133 -16.00 -3.69 14.00
CA LYS A 133 -16.99 -3.91 15.07
C LYS A 133 -16.82 -5.27 15.75
N GLU A 134 -16.41 -6.29 15.01
CA GLU A 134 -16.09 -7.62 15.51
C GLU A 134 -14.73 -7.68 16.23
N GLY A 135 -13.90 -6.64 16.07
CA GLY A 135 -12.62 -6.50 16.75
C GLY A 135 -11.43 -7.11 16.00
N SER A 136 -11.60 -7.45 14.72
CA SER A 136 -10.50 -7.92 13.86
C SER A 136 -9.46 -6.82 13.63
N TRP A 137 -9.91 -5.55 13.59
CA TRP A 137 -9.08 -4.39 13.36
C TRP A 137 -9.23 -3.33 14.46
N LEU A 138 -8.12 -2.70 14.80
CA LEU A 138 -8.10 -1.47 15.60
C LEU A 138 -7.75 -0.28 14.72
N GLU A 139 -8.69 0.66 14.62
CA GLU A 139 -8.49 1.94 13.94
C GLU A 139 -7.43 2.79 14.66
N SER A 140 -6.51 3.37 13.89
CA SER A 140 -5.53 4.35 14.36
C SER A 140 -5.45 5.52 13.37
N SER A 141 -5.50 6.74 13.90
CA SER A 141 -5.21 7.96 13.14
C SER A 141 -3.70 8.28 13.10
N ILE A 142 -2.88 7.48 13.76
CA ILE A 142 -1.43 7.64 13.85
C ILE A 142 -0.76 6.45 13.16
N GLY A 143 0.00 6.74 12.10
CA GLY A 143 0.77 5.77 11.34
C GLY A 143 1.66 6.47 10.32
N GLU A 144 2.74 5.80 9.92
CA GLU A 144 3.68 6.30 8.91
C GLU A 144 3.85 5.26 7.81
N VAL A 145 3.70 5.69 6.56
CA VAL A 145 3.92 4.83 5.38
C VAL A 145 5.41 4.73 5.03
N PHE A 146 6.16 5.83 5.21
CA PHE A 146 7.55 6.03 4.79
C PHE A 146 8.48 6.24 5.97
#